data_AF-A0A7Y2QBG2-F1
#
_entry.id   AF-A0A7Y2QBG2-F1
#
_cell.length_a   1.000
_cell.length_b   1.000
_cell.length_c   1.000
_cell.angle_alpha   90.00
_cell.angle_beta   90.00
_cell.angle_gamma   90.00
#
_symmetry.space_group_name_H-M   'P 1'
#
loop_
_entity.id
_entity.type
_entity.pdbx_description
1 polymer ?
#
loop_
_entity_poly.entity_id
_entity_poly.type
_entity_poly.pdbx_seq_one_letter_code
_entity_poly.pdbx_strand_id
1 'polypeptide(L)'
;MLVTDSPSCPLFLSATEGVASSLTVDIDSINGASVAPKHAPASRDTEKMNTDSQISKSDPNANPGVEEAYRLVVLEIKQLEQARRNISARLEKAVSARDLLRQLILSDTSEHEDSKASSNAGLKRKKPTKHHRGSLTGEIVKRSRAILLSAGRPLERSELLEEIERDGFKVKASNPARFIGRTLWESEEFIHVPKAGYWIKGQHLPEAE
;
A
#
# COMPACT_ATOMS: atom_id res chain seq x y z
N MET A 1 -31.58 -5.24 -58.03
CA MET A 1 -31.32 -3.79 -57.86
C MET A 1 -31.25 -3.56 -56.35
N LEU A 2 -30.05 -3.50 -55.76
CA LEU A 2 -29.29 -2.27 -55.42
C LEU A 2 -30.07 -1.47 -54.33
N VAL A 3 -29.58 -1.17 -53.12
CA VAL A 3 -28.24 -0.67 -52.72
C VAL A 3 -27.99 -1.00 -51.23
N THR A 4 -26.73 -1.31 -50.90
CA THR A 4 -26.13 -1.48 -49.56
C THR A 4 -25.79 -0.13 -48.93
N ASP A 5 -25.85 0.00 -47.60
CA ASP A 5 -24.98 0.98 -46.93
C ASP A 5 -24.50 0.51 -45.54
N SER A 6 -23.19 0.71 -45.33
CA SER A 6 -22.36 0.27 -44.21
C SER A 6 -21.91 1.51 -43.42
N PRO A 7 -21.98 1.55 -42.09
CA PRO A 7 -21.26 2.55 -41.32
C PRO A 7 -19.83 2.09 -41.01
N SER A 8 -18.90 2.84 -41.61
CA SER A 8 -17.45 2.86 -41.42
C SER A 8 -17.05 3.16 -39.95
N CYS A 9 -16.18 2.31 -39.39
CA CYS A 9 -15.50 2.56 -38.12
C CYS A 9 -14.09 3.16 -38.40
N PRO A 10 -13.77 4.35 -37.88
CA PRO A 10 -12.39 4.83 -37.87
C PRO A 10 -11.61 4.29 -36.65
N LEU A 11 -10.66 3.41 -37.00
CA LEU A 11 -9.29 3.26 -36.52
C LEU A 11 -8.90 3.82 -35.13
N PHE A 12 -8.53 2.85 -34.28
CA PHE A 12 -7.43 2.83 -33.32
C PHE A 12 -6.23 3.72 -33.72
N LEU A 13 -5.81 4.62 -32.81
CA LEU A 13 -4.41 5.02 -32.71
C LEU A 13 -4.01 5.25 -31.26
N SER A 14 -2.97 4.53 -30.88
CA SER A 14 -2.27 4.46 -29.61
C SER A 14 -1.46 5.74 -29.36
N ALA A 15 -1.44 6.23 -28.10
CA ALA A 15 -0.33 7.02 -27.58
C ALA A 15 -0.29 6.87 -26.05
N THR A 16 0.61 6.01 -25.60
CA THR A 16 1.09 5.91 -24.21
C THR A 16 2.35 6.75 -24.11
N GLU A 17 2.33 7.87 -23.39
CA GLU A 17 3.54 8.62 -23.03
C GLU A 17 3.24 9.54 -21.84
N GLY A 18 4.14 9.57 -20.86
CA GLY A 18 4.09 10.57 -19.78
C GLY A 18 4.27 10.05 -18.34
N VAL A 19 5.20 9.12 -18.10
CA VAL A 19 5.76 8.93 -16.75
C VAL A 19 6.95 9.87 -16.59
N ALA A 20 6.77 10.92 -15.80
CA ALA A 20 7.87 11.69 -15.22
C ALA A 20 7.43 12.23 -13.85
N SER A 21 7.46 11.35 -12.85
CA SER A 21 7.51 11.79 -11.46
C SER A 21 8.89 12.37 -11.18
N SER A 22 8.99 13.69 -11.18
CA SER A 22 10.08 14.41 -10.51
C SER A 22 9.45 15.35 -9.49
N LEU A 23 9.32 14.86 -8.26
CA LEU A 23 9.13 15.70 -7.08
C LEU A 23 10.31 15.42 -6.15
N THR A 24 11.40 16.12 -6.43
CA THR A 24 12.42 16.42 -5.43
C THR A 24 11.80 17.42 -4.47
N VAL A 25 11.48 16.97 -3.25
CA VAL A 25 11.18 17.87 -2.14
C VAL A 25 12.47 18.02 -1.37
N ASP A 26 13.16 19.13 -1.63
CA ASP A 26 14.21 19.65 -0.77
C ASP A 26 13.59 19.98 0.60
N ILE A 27 13.97 19.22 1.62
CA ILE A 27 13.75 19.56 3.02
C ILE A 27 15.14 19.62 3.65
N ASP A 28 15.88 20.66 3.27
CA ASP A 28 16.88 21.26 4.14
C ASP A 28 16.22 22.41 4.89
N SER A 29 16.69 22.64 6.11
CA SER A 29 16.39 23.81 6.96
C SER A 29 15.24 23.62 7.97
N ILE A 30 15.52 22.89 9.05
CA ILE A 30 15.13 23.34 10.41
C ILE A 30 16.23 22.98 11.41
N ASN A 31 16.94 24.03 11.83
CA ASN A 31 17.52 24.35 13.14
C ASN A 31 18.08 23.26 14.06
N GLY A 32 19.31 23.53 14.49
CA GLY A 32 20.03 22.75 15.48
C GLY A 32 19.51 22.89 16.90
N ALA A 33 19.79 21.83 17.66
CA ALA A 33 19.98 21.89 19.09
C ALA A 33 21.09 20.90 19.42
N SER A 34 22.27 21.45 19.70
CA SER A 34 23.42 20.75 20.26
C SER A 34 23.05 20.26 21.66
N VAL A 35 22.92 18.94 21.82
CA VAL A 35 22.83 18.29 23.13
C VAL A 35 24.02 17.35 23.26
N ALA A 36 24.93 17.74 24.15
CA ALA A 36 26.14 17.02 24.48
C ALA A 36 25.83 15.67 25.17
N PRO A 37 26.47 14.56 24.77
CA PRO A 37 26.49 13.36 25.59
C PRO A 37 27.66 13.43 26.58
N LYS A 38 27.34 13.73 27.85
CA LYS A 38 28.16 13.32 28.99
C LYS A 38 27.87 11.84 29.23
N HIS A 39 28.89 11.00 29.09
CA HIS A 39 29.26 9.88 29.98
C HIS A 39 30.08 8.84 29.20
N ALA A 40 31.39 8.88 29.44
CA ALA A 40 32.24 7.69 29.37
C ALA A 40 31.79 6.71 30.47
N PRO A 41 31.99 5.39 30.27
CA PRO A 41 33.15 4.79 30.91
C PRO A 41 33.86 3.68 30.12
N ALA A 42 35.16 3.61 30.39
CA ALA A 42 35.97 2.41 30.60
C ALA A 42 36.16 1.41 29.44
N SER A 43 37.37 1.49 28.88
CA SER A 43 38.30 0.39 28.62
C SER A 43 37.74 -1.03 28.57
N ARG A 44 37.86 -1.64 27.38
CA ARG A 44 38.21 -3.05 27.28
C ARG A 44 39.08 -3.26 26.05
N ASP A 45 40.34 -3.59 26.34
CA ASP A 45 41.31 -4.15 25.43
C ASP A 45 40.68 -5.29 24.63
N THR A 46 40.66 -5.14 23.30
CA THR A 46 40.59 -6.27 22.39
C THR A 46 41.67 -6.05 21.35
N GLU A 47 42.63 -6.97 21.40
CA GLU A 47 43.76 -7.15 20.50
C GLU A 47 43.34 -6.91 19.05
N LYS A 48 43.89 -5.85 18.44
CA LYS A 48 43.97 -5.78 17.00
C LYS A 48 45.07 -6.75 16.58
N MET A 49 44.69 -8.03 16.47
CA MET A 49 45.44 -9.01 15.69
C MET A 49 45.58 -8.46 14.27
N ASN A 50 46.80 -7.99 14.02
CA ASN A 50 47.39 -7.68 12.74
C ASN A 50 47.36 -8.97 11.90
N THR A 51 46.28 -9.19 11.17
CA THR A 51 46.13 -10.33 10.27
C THR A 51 46.02 -9.79 8.86
N ASP A 52 47.08 -10.08 8.10
CA ASP A 52 47.12 -10.13 6.64
C ASP A 52 46.81 -8.85 5.86
N SER A 53 47.90 -8.16 5.53
CA SER A 53 48.13 -7.76 4.14
C SER A 53 49.61 -7.90 3.80
N GLN A 54 50.12 -9.13 3.92
CA GLN A 54 51.03 -9.60 2.89
C GLN A 54 50.21 -9.73 1.60
N ILE A 55 50.18 -8.66 0.81
CA ILE A 55 49.88 -8.79 -0.61
C ILE A 55 51.09 -9.53 -1.19
N SER A 56 50.98 -10.86 -1.17
CA SER A 56 51.87 -11.78 -1.84
C SER A 56 52.04 -11.31 -3.28
N LYS A 57 53.30 -11.09 -3.66
CA LYS A 57 53.73 -10.88 -5.04
C LYS A 57 53.00 -11.90 -5.93
N SER A 58 52.18 -11.39 -6.84
CA SER A 58 51.40 -12.17 -7.80
C SER A 58 52.30 -13.20 -8.50
N ASP A 59 51.97 -14.49 -8.37
CA ASP A 59 52.53 -15.54 -9.19
C ASP A 59 52.26 -15.21 -10.66
N PRO A 60 53.27 -15.07 -11.53
CA PRO A 60 53.10 -14.68 -12.94
C PRO A 60 52.43 -15.74 -13.82
N ASN A 61 51.84 -16.77 -13.22
CA ASN A 61 51.16 -17.88 -13.89
C ASN A 61 49.68 -18.01 -13.49
N ALA A 62 49.12 -17.01 -12.79
CA ALA A 62 47.70 -16.97 -12.47
C ALA A 62 46.88 -16.75 -13.76
N ASN A 63 45.93 -17.64 -14.02
CA ASN A 63 45.02 -17.51 -15.17
C ASN A 63 44.25 -16.17 -15.06
N PRO A 64 44.39 -15.25 -16.03
CA PRO A 64 43.87 -13.87 -15.91
C PRO A 64 42.34 -13.84 -15.77
N GLY A 65 41.63 -14.87 -16.23
CA GLY A 65 40.18 -14.99 -16.06
C GLY A 65 39.75 -15.24 -14.61
N VAL A 66 40.57 -15.93 -13.80
CA VAL A 66 40.26 -16.21 -12.40
C VAL A 66 40.44 -14.96 -11.55
N GLU A 67 41.47 -14.16 -11.85
CA GLU A 67 41.72 -12.88 -11.17
C GLU A 67 40.60 -11.87 -11.41
N GLU A 68 40.14 -11.73 -12.66
CA GLU A 68 39.02 -10.82 -12.96
C GLU A 68 37.71 -11.30 -12.33
N ALA A 69 37.44 -12.61 -12.33
CA ALA A 69 36.27 -13.17 -11.65
C ALA A 69 36.31 -12.88 -10.15
N TYR A 70 37.47 -13.05 -9.50
CA TYR A 70 37.64 -12.69 -8.09
C TYR A 70 37.39 -11.20 -7.85
N ARG A 71 37.94 -10.33 -8.71
CA ARG A 71 37.72 -8.88 -8.62
C ARG A 71 36.24 -8.51 -8.67
N LEU A 72 35.48 -9.11 -9.60
CA LEU A 72 34.04 -8.88 -9.73
C LEU A 72 33.27 -9.31 -8.48
N VAL A 73 33.61 -10.48 -7.91
CA VAL A 73 32.97 -10.97 -6.68
C VAL A 73 33.25 -10.04 -5.51
N VAL A 74 34.49 -9.55 -5.36
CA VAL A 74 34.84 -8.59 -4.30
C VAL A 74 34.07 -7.28 -4.44
N LEU A 75 33.91 -6.79 -5.67
CA LEU A 75 33.10 -5.58 -5.93
C LEU A 75 31.64 -5.79 -5.56
N GLU A 76 31.05 -6.94 -5.90
CA GLU A 76 29.67 -7.27 -5.57
C GLU A 76 29.46 -7.36 -4.06
N ILE A 77 30.35 -8.05 -3.33
CA ILE A 77 30.29 -8.13 -1.87
C ILE A 77 30.27 -6.72 -1.26
N LYS A 78 31.14 -5.82 -1.74
CA LYS A 78 31.19 -4.44 -1.27
C LYS A 78 29.88 -3.69 -1.51
N GLN A 79 29.25 -3.89 -2.67
CA GLN A 79 27.94 -3.28 -2.98
C GLN A 79 26.86 -3.81 -2.03
N LEU A 80 26.82 -5.12 -1.80
CA LEU A 80 25.85 -5.76 -0.90
C LEU A 80 26.04 -5.29 0.55
N GLU A 81 27.27 -5.13 1.03
CA GLU A 81 27.55 -4.58 2.35
C GLU A 81 27.08 -3.12 2.49
N GLN A 82 27.24 -2.32 1.44
CA GLN A 82 26.74 -0.95 1.43
C GLN A 82 25.20 -0.91 1.42
N ALA A 83 24.55 -1.77 0.64
CA ALA A 83 23.11 -1.91 0.64
C ALA A 83 22.59 -2.33 2.03
N ARG A 84 23.24 -3.30 2.68
CA ARG A 84 22.92 -3.73 4.04
C ARG A 84 22.99 -2.56 5.03
N ARG A 85 24.06 -1.75 4.99
CA ARG A 85 24.20 -0.56 5.86
C ARG A 85 23.08 0.44 5.64
N ASN A 86 22.72 0.72 4.39
CA ASN A 86 21.63 1.64 4.06
C ASN A 86 20.27 1.15 4.59
N ILE A 87 19.98 -0.15 4.44
CA ILE A 87 18.75 -0.75 4.97
C ILE A 87 18.73 -0.66 6.50
N SER A 88 19.82 -1.02 7.17
CA SER A 88 19.91 -0.92 8.64
C SER A 88 19.68 0.50 9.13
N ALA A 89 20.28 1.51 8.48
CA ALA A 89 20.08 2.91 8.85
C ALA A 89 18.62 3.37 8.65
N ARG A 90 17.95 2.91 7.58
CA ARG A 90 16.52 3.19 7.37
C ARG A 90 15.63 2.50 8.42
N LEU A 91 15.98 1.27 8.78
CA LEU A 91 15.26 0.51 9.81
C LEU A 91 15.38 1.20 11.17
N GLU A 92 16.58 1.64 11.55
CA GLU A 92 16.83 2.38 12.79
C GLU A 92 15.98 3.67 12.85
N LYS A 93 15.99 4.47 11.77
CA LYS A 93 15.13 5.67 11.67
C LYS A 93 13.64 5.34 11.84
N ALA A 94 13.16 4.28 11.19
CA ALA A 94 11.76 3.88 11.28
C ALA A 94 11.37 3.38 12.68
N VAL A 95 12.26 2.65 13.36
CA VAL A 95 12.08 2.19 14.74
C VAL A 95 12.02 3.39 15.69
N SER A 96 12.96 4.33 15.59
CA SER A 96 12.95 5.55 16.40
C SER A 96 11.68 6.37 16.18
N ALA A 97 11.25 6.55 14.92
CA ALA A 97 10.00 7.25 14.60
C ALA A 97 8.77 6.56 15.22
N ARG A 98 8.69 5.22 15.14
CA ARG A 98 7.61 4.44 15.76
C ARG A 98 7.59 4.63 17.27
N ASP A 99 8.74 4.60 17.92
CA ASP A 99 8.82 4.68 19.37
C ASP A 99 8.48 6.10 19.87
N LEU A 100 8.84 7.16 19.12
CA LEU A 100 8.34 8.52 19.36
C LEU A 100 6.81 8.61 19.25
N LEU A 101 6.21 8.03 18.21
CA LEU A 101 4.76 8.01 18.05
C LEU A 101 4.06 7.28 19.20
N ARG A 102 4.64 6.18 19.69
CA ARG A 102 4.13 5.47 20.86
C ARG A 102 4.16 6.34 22.11
N GLN A 103 5.24 7.08 22.34
CA GLN A 103 5.34 8.00 23.46
C GLN A 103 4.26 9.08 23.39
N LEU A 104 4.05 9.70 22.22
CA LEU A 104 3.02 10.71 22.04
C LEU A 104 1.61 10.16 22.31
N ILE A 105 1.28 8.97 21.81
CA ILE A 105 -0.01 8.32 22.07
C ILE A 105 -0.20 8.06 23.57
N LEU A 106 0.85 7.59 24.26
CA LEU A 106 0.77 7.33 25.70
C LEU A 106 0.61 8.62 26.50
N SER A 107 1.36 9.68 26.16
CA SER A 107 1.25 11.00 26.80
C SER A 107 -0.12 11.64 26.57
N ASP A 108 -0.68 11.54 25.37
CA ASP A 108 -2.03 12.03 25.05
C ASP A 108 -3.12 11.32 25.87
N THR A 109 -2.89 10.05 26.25
CA THR A 109 -3.82 9.29 27.08
C THR A 109 -3.69 9.56 28.58
N SER A 110 -2.52 9.97 29.08
CA SER A 110 -2.32 10.27 30.51
C SER A 110 -2.77 11.67 30.92
N GLU A 111 -2.84 12.63 29.99
CA GLU A 111 -3.22 14.02 30.28
C GLU A 111 -4.75 14.26 30.16
N HIS A 112 -5.57 13.24 29.86
CA HIS A 112 -6.97 13.40 29.47
C HIS A 112 -8.04 12.67 30.30
N GLU A 113 -7.71 12.18 31.51
CA GLU A 113 -8.73 11.64 32.44
C GLU A 113 -9.60 12.74 33.12
N ASP A 114 -9.31 14.03 32.94
CA ASP A 114 -10.11 15.12 33.54
C ASP A 114 -10.79 16.07 32.55
N SER A 115 -10.76 15.82 31.24
CA SER A 115 -11.43 16.73 30.30
C SER A 115 -11.91 16.04 29.02
N LYS A 116 -13.22 15.87 28.95
CA LYS A 116 -13.99 15.66 27.72
C LYS A 116 -13.53 16.63 26.63
N ALA A 117 -13.58 16.14 25.39
CA ALA A 117 -13.47 16.87 24.11
C ALA A 117 -12.06 17.01 23.51
N SER A 118 -11.43 15.87 23.20
CA SER A 118 -10.25 15.80 22.32
C SER A 118 -10.64 16.02 20.85
N SER A 119 -10.28 17.18 20.32
CA SER A 119 -10.26 17.50 18.89
C SER A 119 -9.05 16.87 18.22
N ASN A 120 -9.20 15.67 17.69
CA ASN A 120 -8.11 14.93 17.07
C ASN A 120 -8.04 15.16 15.55
N ALA A 121 -6.98 15.87 15.13
CA ALA A 121 -6.51 15.96 13.75
C ALA A 121 -5.66 14.73 13.43
N GLY A 122 -6.32 13.62 13.12
CA GLY A 122 -5.69 12.39 12.67
C GLY A 122 -6.69 11.63 11.80
N LEU A 123 -6.31 11.36 10.54
CA LEU A 123 -7.04 10.61 9.51
C LEU A 123 -8.40 10.10 9.98
N LYS A 124 -9.44 10.92 9.76
CA LYS A 124 -10.81 10.62 10.15
C LYS A 124 -11.18 9.27 9.54
N ARG A 125 -11.13 8.20 10.35
CA ARG A 125 -11.93 6.99 10.11
C ARG A 125 -13.32 7.52 9.81
N LYS A 126 -13.76 7.42 8.56
CA LYS A 126 -15.07 7.91 8.16
C LYS A 126 -16.04 7.15 9.06
N LYS A 127 -16.66 7.83 10.02
CA LYS A 127 -17.72 7.21 10.82
C LYS A 127 -18.68 6.62 9.80
N PRO A 128 -19.09 5.34 9.94
CA PRO A 128 -19.96 4.72 8.96
C PRO A 128 -21.18 5.62 8.80
N THR A 129 -21.30 6.24 7.62
CA THR A 129 -22.39 7.16 7.33
C THR A 129 -23.63 6.30 7.28
N LYS A 130 -24.38 6.27 8.37
CA LYS A 130 -25.67 5.59 8.42
C LYS A 130 -26.54 6.23 7.35
N HIS A 131 -26.73 5.53 6.24
CA HIS A 131 -27.61 6.01 5.18
C HIS A 131 -28.98 6.28 5.79
N HIS A 132 -29.58 7.42 5.45
CA HIS A 132 -30.92 7.73 5.91
C HIS A 132 -31.87 6.63 5.40
N ARG A 133 -32.74 6.13 6.30
CA ARG A 133 -33.70 5.07 6.01
C ARG A 133 -34.58 5.49 4.84
N GLY A 134 -34.57 4.73 3.74
CA GLY A 134 -35.29 5.06 2.51
C GLY A 134 -34.47 5.79 1.44
N SER A 135 -33.18 6.07 1.68
CA SER A 135 -32.29 6.55 0.62
C SER A 135 -31.99 5.46 -0.42
N LEU A 136 -31.85 5.86 -1.68
CA LEU A 136 -31.51 4.96 -2.80
C LEU A 136 -30.26 4.11 -2.49
N THR A 137 -29.23 4.75 -1.94
CA THR A 137 -27.97 4.10 -1.55
C THR A 137 -28.17 3.07 -0.44
N GLY A 138 -28.97 3.39 0.59
CA GLY A 138 -29.26 2.46 1.68
C GLY A 138 -30.05 1.24 1.21
N GLU A 139 -31.01 1.42 0.29
CA GLU A 139 -31.75 0.30 -0.30
C GLU A 139 -30.86 -0.59 -1.17
N ILE A 140 -29.94 -0.01 -1.95
CA ILE A 140 -28.97 -0.78 -2.73
C ILE A 140 -28.08 -1.61 -1.80
N VAL A 141 -27.47 -1.00 -0.78
CA VAL A 141 -26.62 -1.71 0.19
C VAL A 141 -27.38 -2.86 0.84
N LYS A 142 -28.61 -2.60 1.30
CA LYS A 142 -29.46 -3.60 1.94
C LYS A 142 -29.81 -4.77 1.00
N ARG A 143 -30.21 -4.48 -0.24
CA ARG A 143 -30.57 -5.49 -1.24
C ARG A 143 -29.37 -6.28 -1.72
N SER A 144 -28.26 -5.61 -2.06
CA SER A 144 -27.00 -6.27 -2.43
C SER A 144 -26.54 -7.26 -1.36
N ARG A 145 -26.68 -6.91 -0.08
CA ARG A 145 -26.36 -7.82 1.02
C ARG A 145 -27.25 -9.06 1.04
N ALA A 146 -28.56 -8.91 0.88
CA ALA A 146 -29.49 -10.03 0.84
C ALA A 146 -29.23 -10.96 -0.37
N ILE A 147 -28.93 -10.37 -1.52
CA ILE A 147 -28.61 -11.07 -2.76
C ILE A 147 -27.32 -11.88 -2.62
N LEU A 148 -26.24 -11.27 -2.14
CA LEU A 148 -24.96 -11.97 -1.94
C LEU A 148 -25.08 -13.13 -0.95
N LEU A 149 -25.86 -12.93 0.12
CA LEU A 149 -26.17 -14.00 1.09
C LEU A 149 -26.95 -15.14 0.45
N SER A 150 -27.96 -14.83 -0.36
CA SER A 150 -28.81 -15.82 -1.03
C SER A 150 -28.03 -16.60 -2.10
N ALA A 151 -27.21 -15.90 -2.89
CA ALA A 151 -26.42 -16.49 -3.96
C ALA A 151 -25.25 -17.33 -3.43
N GLY A 152 -24.77 -17.04 -2.22
CA GLY A 152 -23.67 -17.77 -1.60
C GLY A 152 -22.37 -17.71 -2.40
N ARG A 153 -22.18 -16.69 -3.25
CA ARG A 153 -20.98 -16.45 -4.06
C ARG A 153 -20.75 -14.96 -4.29
N PRO A 154 -19.49 -14.51 -4.51
CA PRO A 154 -19.23 -13.17 -5.01
C PRO A 154 -19.96 -12.94 -6.35
N LEU A 155 -20.52 -11.75 -6.50
CA LEU A 155 -21.25 -11.36 -7.70
C LEU A 155 -20.66 -10.08 -8.31
N GLU A 156 -20.67 -10.02 -9.63
CA GLU A 156 -20.27 -8.82 -10.35
C GLU A 156 -21.32 -7.70 -10.26
N ARG A 157 -20.91 -6.47 -10.61
CA ARG A 157 -21.80 -5.29 -10.60
C ARG A 157 -23.01 -5.41 -11.54
N SER A 158 -22.87 -6.14 -12.65
CA SER A 158 -23.94 -6.41 -13.62
C SER A 158 -24.92 -7.43 -13.06
N GLU A 159 -24.42 -8.55 -12.52
CA GLU A 159 -25.24 -9.58 -11.89
C GLU A 159 -26.04 -9.01 -10.70
N LEU A 160 -25.40 -8.18 -9.88
CA LEU A 160 -26.08 -7.49 -8.77
C LEU A 160 -27.18 -6.56 -9.26
N LEU A 161 -26.99 -5.87 -10.39
CA LEU A 161 -28.03 -5.03 -10.97
C LEU A 161 -29.23 -5.87 -11.42
N GLU A 162 -28.97 -6.95 -12.15
CA GLU A 162 -30.02 -7.85 -12.66
C GLU A 162 -30.86 -8.43 -11.52
N GLU A 163 -30.20 -8.86 -10.43
CA GLU A 163 -30.90 -9.40 -9.27
C GLU A 163 -31.69 -8.33 -8.51
N ILE A 164 -31.14 -7.12 -8.35
CA ILE A 164 -31.86 -6.00 -7.72
C ILE A 164 -33.12 -5.62 -8.53
N GLU A 165 -33.02 -5.64 -9.86
CA GLU A 165 -34.16 -5.38 -10.74
C GLU A 165 -35.18 -6.53 -10.71
N ARG A 166 -34.71 -7.77 -10.59
CA ARG A 166 -35.57 -8.96 -10.40
C ARG A 166 -36.35 -8.90 -9.09
N ASP A 167 -35.75 -8.36 -8.03
CA ASP A 167 -36.41 -8.07 -6.76
C ASP A 167 -37.38 -6.86 -6.82
N GLY A 168 -37.67 -6.36 -8.03
CA GLY A 168 -38.64 -5.30 -8.29
C GLY A 168 -38.14 -3.88 -7.99
N PHE A 169 -36.83 -3.67 -7.82
CA PHE A 169 -36.27 -2.36 -7.53
C PHE A 169 -35.52 -1.77 -8.72
N LYS A 170 -36.11 -0.74 -9.33
CA LYS A 170 -35.49 -0.04 -10.46
C LYS A 170 -34.54 1.06 -9.99
N VAL A 171 -33.28 0.94 -10.35
CA VAL A 171 -32.25 1.94 -10.03
C VAL A 171 -32.35 3.10 -11.04
N LYS A 172 -32.89 4.24 -10.60
CA LYS A 172 -33.01 5.47 -11.41
C LYS A 172 -31.68 6.23 -11.49
N ALA A 173 -30.69 5.67 -12.17
CA ALA A 173 -29.39 6.31 -12.40
C ALA A 173 -29.03 6.26 -13.89
N SER A 174 -28.23 7.22 -14.37
CA SER A 174 -27.76 7.25 -15.77
C SER A 174 -26.94 6.01 -16.14
N ASN A 175 -26.16 5.47 -15.19
CA ASN A 175 -25.49 4.18 -15.33
C ASN A 175 -25.66 3.38 -14.02
N PRO A 176 -26.67 2.49 -13.95
CA PRO A 176 -27.03 1.83 -12.71
C PRO A 176 -25.97 0.83 -12.22
N ALA A 177 -25.34 0.07 -13.11
CA ALA A 177 -24.26 -0.85 -12.74
C ALA A 177 -23.05 -0.11 -12.14
N ARG A 178 -22.65 1.03 -12.74
CA ARG A 178 -21.58 1.87 -12.20
C ARG A 178 -21.97 2.49 -10.85
N PHE A 179 -23.23 2.89 -10.69
CA PHE A 179 -23.74 3.45 -9.44
C PHE A 179 -23.72 2.44 -8.30
N ILE A 180 -24.11 1.19 -8.55
CA ILE A 180 -24.02 0.09 -7.59
C ILE A 180 -22.57 -0.15 -7.20
N GLY A 181 -21.67 -0.32 -8.18
CA GLY A 181 -20.26 -0.57 -7.90
C GLY A 181 -19.62 0.53 -7.05
N ARG A 182 -19.92 1.80 -7.34
CA ARG A 182 -19.47 2.94 -6.53
C ARG A 182 -20.04 2.89 -5.10
N THR A 183 -21.32 2.62 -4.97
CA THR A 183 -22.03 2.55 -3.68
C THR A 183 -21.43 1.45 -2.79
N LEU A 184 -21.17 0.27 -3.36
CA LEU A 184 -20.56 -0.84 -2.62
C LEU A 184 -19.09 -0.58 -2.29
N TRP A 185 -18.34 0.07 -3.17
CA TRP A 185 -16.96 0.47 -2.91
C TRP A 185 -16.82 1.48 -1.78
N GLU A 186 -17.77 2.42 -1.66
CA GLU A 186 -17.79 3.43 -0.59
C GLU A 186 -18.25 2.83 0.75
N SER A 187 -18.86 1.65 0.76
CA SER A 187 -19.35 0.98 1.96
C SER A 187 -18.29 0.08 2.60
N GLU A 188 -18.13 0.18 3.91
CA GLU A 188 -17.18 -0.64 4.68
C GLU A 188 -17.65 -2.10 4.87
N GLU A 189 -18.92 -2.39 4.56
CA GLU A 189 -19.52 -3.72 4.69
C GLU A 189 -19.13 -4.69 3.58
N PHE A 190 -18.55 -4.20 2.48
CA PHE A 190 -18.23 -5.02 1.32
C PHE A 190 -16.73 -5.01 1.02
N ILE A 191 -16.28 -6.08 0.37
CA ILE A 191 -14.95 -6.23 -0.19
C ILE A 191 -15.05 -6.53 -1.67
N HIS A 192 -14.12 -6.00 -2.45
CA HIS A 192 -13.99 -6.35 -3.86
C HIS A 192 -12.96 -7.47 -4.01
N VAL A 193 -13.40 -8.61 -4.53
CA VAL A 193 -12.60 -9.79 -4.82
C VAL A 193 -12.18 -9.74 -6.30
N PRO A 194 -10.88 -9.67 -6.62
CA PRO A 194 -10.42 -9.64 -8.00
C PRO A 194 -10.97 -10.81 -8.80
N LYS A 195 -11.50 -10.54 -10.00
CA LYS A 195 -12.09 -11.51 -10.95
C LYS A 195 -13.39 -12.20 -10.50
N ALA A 196 -13.88 -11.95 -9.28
CA ALA A 196 -15.11 -12.57 -8.78
C ALA A 196 -16.21 -11.54 -8.44
N GLY A 197 -15.85 -10.27 -8.17
CA GLY A 197 -16.81 -9.20 -7.92
C GLY A 197 -16.87 -8.77 -6.46
N TYR A 198 -18.06 -8.51 -5.92
CA TYR A 198 -18.24 -8.00 -4.57
C TYR A 198 -18.69 -9.11 -3.61
N TRP A 199 -18.18 -9.06 -2.37
CA TRP A 199 -18.56 -9.95 -1.28
C TRP A 199 -18.74 -9.20 0.04
N ILE A 200 -19.38 -9.84 1.01
CA ILE A 200 -19.62 -9.27 2.34
C ILE A 200 -18.37 -9.44 3.20
N LYS A 201 -17.89 -8.33 3.78
CA LYS A 201 -16.72 -8.32 4.65
C LYS A 201 -16.97 -9.13 5.91
N GLY A 202 -16.03 -10.01 6.25
CA GLY A 202 -16.08 -10.83 7.47
C GLY A 202 -16.90 -12.12 7.34
N GLN A 203 -17.47 -12.43 6.18
CA GLN A 203 -18.00 -13.75 5.88
C GLN A 203 -16.97 -14.62 5.18
N HIS A 204 -17.01 -15.94 5.43
CA HIS A 204 -16.15 -16.90 4.76
C HIS A 204 -16.36 -16.78 3.25
N LEU A 205 -15.27 -16.63 2.50
CA LEU A 205 -15.33 -16.58 1.06
C LEU A 205 -15.55 -18.01 0.56
N PRO A 206 -16.65 -18.31 -0.14
CA PRO A 206 -16.84 -19.63 -0.74
C PRO A 206 -15.68 -19.82 -1.74
N GLU A 207 -14.89 -20.87 -1.51
CA GLU A 207 -13.80 -21.22 -2.40
C GLU A 207 -14.43 -21.61 -3.73
N ALA A 208 -14.14 -20.84 -4.78
CA ALA A 208 -14.67 -21.11 -6.11
C ALA A 208 -14.04 -22.41 -6.62
N GLU A 209 -14.82 -23.49 -6.66
CA GLU A 209 -14.46 -24.73 -7.38
C GLU A 209 -14.28 -24.49 -8.88
#